data_AF-A0A3B9AJD0-F1
#
_entry.id   AF-A0A3B9AJD0-F1
#
_cell.length_a   1.000
_cell.length_b   1.000
_cell.length_c   1.000
_cell.angle_alpha   90.00
_cell.angle_beta   90.00
_cell.angle_gamma   90.00
#
_symmetry.space_group_name_H-M   'P 1'
#
loop_
_entity.id
_entity.type
_entity.pdbx_description
1 polymer ?
#
loop_
_entity_poly.entity_id
_entity_poly.type
_entity_poly.pdbx_seq_one_letter_code
_entity_poly.pdbx_strand_id
1 'polypeptide(L)' 'MATISINLKDGSIEQPKPLIVGIDLGTTNSLVAYMKDGQPICIKDEHGKHTLVPSVVLFAE' A
#
# COMPACT_ATOMS: atom_id res chain seq x y z
N MET A 1 -16.18 -23.02 13.22
CA MET A 1 -15.49 -21.82 12.71
C MET A 1 -14.88 -22.19 11.37
N ALA A 2 -15.05 -21.40 10.31
CA ALA A 2 -14.52 -21.77 8.99
C ALA A 2 -12.99 -21.70 9.02
N THR A 3 -12.33 -22.80 8.64
CA THR A 3 -10.86 -22.92 8.64
C THR A 3 -10.23 -22.26 7.41
N ILE A 4 -10.99 -22.13 6.32
CA ILE A 4 -10.56 -21.60 5.02
C ILE A 4 -11.71 -20.81 4.42
N SER A 5 -11.46 -19.57 4.01
CA SER A 5 -12.44 -18.73 3.32
C SER A 5 -12.67 -19.22 1.88
N ILE A 6 -13.94 -19.32 1.48
CA ILE A 6 -14.34 -19.74 0.13
C ILE A 6 -15.37 -18.75 -0.44
N ASN A 7 -15.34 -18.56 -1.75
CA ASN A 7 -16.39 -17.85 -2.47
C ASN A 7 -17.61 -18.78 -2.65
N LEU A 8 -18.75 -18.41 -2.06
CA LEU A 8 -19.99 -19.21 -2.08
C LEU A 8 -20.63 -19.33 -3.47
N LYS A 9 -20.26 -18.49 -4.45
CA LYS A 9 -20.84 -18.52 -5.80
C LYS A 9 -20.20 -19.58 -6.70
N ASP A 10 -18.88 -19.76 -6.57
CA ASP A 10 -18.10 -20.61 -7.49
C ASP A 10 -17.25 -21.68 -6.77
N GLY A 11 -17.26 -21.70 -5.43
CA GLY A 11 -16.52 -22.68 -4.63
C GLY A 11 -15.00 -22.47 -4.62
N SER A 12 -14.50 -21.36 -5.15
CA SER A 12 -13.07 -21.06 -5.16
C SER A 12 -12.55 -20.73 -3.76
N ILE A 13 -11.30 -21.12 -3.51
CA ILE A 13 -10.59 -20.74 -2.28
C ILE A 13 -10.28 -19.26 -2.36
N GLU A 14 -10.73 -18.50 -1.37
CA GLU A 14 -10.41 -17.09 -1.25
C GLU A 14 -8.99 -16.96 -0.66
N GLN A 15 -8.03 -16.77 -1.55
CA GLN A 15 -6.65 -16.51 -1.16
C GLN A 15 -6.54 -15.03 -0.79
N PRO A 16 -6.08 -14.68 0.44
CA PRO A 16 -5.82 -13.29 0.78
C PRO A 16 -4.74 -12.77 -0.17
N LYS A 17 -5.14 -11.90 -1.10
CA LYS A 17 -4.19 -11.27 -2.01
C LYS A 17 -3.40 -10.24 -1.21
N PRO A 18 -2.07 -10.26 -1.25
CA PRO A 18 -1.28 -9.20 -0.63
C PRO A 18 -1.66 -7.86 -1.26
N LEU A 19 -1.78 -6.81 -0.44
CA LEU A 19 -1.99 -5.46 -0.94
C LEU A 19 -0.74 -5.03 -1.71
N ILE A 20 -0.89 -4.78 -3.01
CA ILE A 20 0.20 -4.31 -3.86
C ILE A 20 0.21 -2.78 -3.83
N VAL A 21 1.40 -2.21 -3.65
CA VAL A 21 1.64 -0.77 -3.69
C VAL A 21 2.63 -0.42 -4.79
N GLY A 22 2.49 0.76 -5.37
CA GLY A 22 3.49 1.39 -6.22
C GLY A 22 4.38 2.30 -5.38
N ILE A 23 5.68 2.25 -5.62
CA ILE A 23 6.67 3.13 -5.00
C ILE A 23 7.37 3.89 -6.11
N ASP A 24 7.25 5.21 -6.09
CA ASP A 24 8.12 6.09 -6.88
C ASP A 24 9.30 6.49 -6.00
N LEU A 25 10.47 5.95 -6.35
CA LEU A 25 11.71 6.11 -5.61
C LEU A 25 12.55 7.21 -6.26
N GLY A 26 12.18 8.46 -6.00
CA GLY A 26 12.89 9.62 -6.50
C GLY A 26 14.16 9.94 -5.69
N THR A 27 15.08 10.68 -6.32
CA THR A 27 16.35 11.09 -5.70
C THR A 27 16.16 12.11 -4.57
N THR A 28 15.23 13.05 -4.71
CA THR A 28 14.94 14.08 -3.69
C THR A 28 13.77 13.69 -2.79
N ASN A 29 12.68 13.22 -3.38
CA ASN A 29 11.48 12.80 -2.66
C ASN A 29 10.97 11.49 -3.24
N SER A 30 10.29 10.70 -2.41
CA SER A 30 9.61 9.46 -2.77
C SER A 30 8.13 9.54 -2.40
N LEU A 31 7.30 8.68 -2.99
CA LEU A 31 5.90 8.48 -2.58
C LEU A 31 5.48 7.02 -2.72
N VAL A 32 4.41 6.66 -2.01
CA VAL A 32 3.77 5.34 -2.11
C VAL A 32 2.30 5.54 -2.49
N ALA A 33 1.78 4.69 -3.37
CA ALA A 33 0.38 4.70 -3.76
C ALA A 33 -0.19 3.28 -3.88
N TYR A 34 -1.51 3.15 -3.76
CA TYR A 34 -2.25 1.91 -4.02
C TYR A 34 -3.51 2.20 -4.82
N MET A 35 -4.10 1.17 -5.44
CA MET A 35 -5.35 1.30 -6.17
C MET A 35 -6.54 1.06 -5.24
N LYS A 36 -7.49 2.00 -5.24
CA LYS A 36 -8.76 1.89 -4.54
C LYS A 36 -9.89 2.30 -5.48
N ASP A 37 -10.88 1.44 -5.67
CA ASP A 37 -12.05 1.71 -6.51
C ASP A 37 -11.68 2.19 -7.93
N GLY A 38 -10.61 1.60 -8.50
CA GLY A 38 -10.10 1.95 -9.83
C GLY A 38 -9.29 3.25 -9.89
N GLN A 39 -9.04 3.92 -8.76
CA GLN A 39 -8.28 5.17 -8.70
C GLN A 39 -6.99 5.01 -7.86
N PRO A 40 -5.89 5.67 -8.26
CA PRO A 40 -4.66 5.68 -7.46
C PRO A 40 -4.85 6.60 -6.25
N ILE A 41 -4.53 6.09 -5.06
CA ILE A 41 -4.52 6.84 -3.81
C ILE A 41 -3.09 6.91 -3.30
N CYS A 42 -2.54 8.12 -3.23
CA CYS A 42 -1.24 8.35 -2.60
C CYS A 42 -1.37 8.29 -1.07
N ILE A 43 -0.45 7.58 -0.44
CA ILE A 43 -0.36 7.44 1.01
C ILE A 43 0.20 8.74 1.58
N LYS A 44 -0.45 9.25 2.63
CA LYS A 44 0.04 10.42 3.36
C LYS A 44 1.03 9.98 4.43
N ASP A 45 1.95 10.89 4.78
CA ASP A 45 2.85 10.76 5.92
C ASP A 45 2.08 10.53 7.24
N GLU A 46 2.83 10.23 8.30
CA GLU A 46 2.27 9.96 9.64
C GLU A 46 1.46 11.14 10.21
N HIS A 47 1.66 12.35 9.69
CA HIS A 47 0.92 13.55 10.09
C HIS A 47 -0.30 13.83 9.20
N GLY A 48 -0.53 13.01 8.17
CA GLY A 48 -1.64 13.18 7.23
C GLY A 48 -1.54 14.45 6.36
N LYS A 49 -0.35 15.04 6.24
CA LYS A 49 -0.14 16.35 5.62
C LYS A 49 0.45 16.25 4.22
N HIS A 50 1.48 15.43 4.03
CA HIS A 50 2.19 15.32 2.75
C HIS A 50 2.14 13.90 2.20
N THR A 51 2.12 13.76 0.88
CA THR A 51 2.25 12.46 0.18
C THR A 51 3.66 12.21 -0.33
N LEU A 52 4.50 13.25 -0.37
CA LEU A 52 5.91 13.18 -0.73
C LEU A 52 6.75 13.16 0.54
N VAL A 53 7.70 12.24 0.61
CA VAL A 53 8.63 12.07 1.72
C VAL A 53 10.05 12.30 1.23
N PRO A 54 10.90 13.08 1.92
CA PRO A 54 12.30 13.26 1.53
C PRO A 54 13.05 11.93 1.49
N SER A 55 13.84 11.71 0.43
CA SER A 55 14.67 10.52 0.27
C SER A 55 15.98 10.67 1.05
N VAL A 56 15.91 10.62 2.39
CA VAL A 56 17.04 10.88 3.29
C VAL A 56 17.11 9.82 4.39
N VAL A 57 18.33 9.43 4.74
CA VAL A 57 18.63 8.62 5.93
C VAL A 57 19.61 9.40 6.81
N LEU A 58 19.26 9.58 8.08
CA LEU A 58 20.09 10.26 9.07
C LEU A 58 20.38 9.31 10.24
N PHE A 59 21.63 9.27 10.69
CA PHE A 59 22.03 8.65 11.95
C PHE A 59 22.25 9.79 12.95
N ALA A 60 21.40 9.87 13.98
CA ALA A 60 21.59 10.79 15.09
C ALA A 60 22.61 10.17 16.05
N GLU A 61 23.82 10.71 16.07
CA GLU A 61 24.84 10.38 17.06
C GLU A 61 24.46 10.87 18.47
#